data_AF-A0A0P6CVY8-F1
#
_entry.id   AF-A0A0P6CVY8-F1
#
_cell.length_a   1.000
_cell.length_b   1.000
_cell.length_c   1.000
_cell.angle_alpha   90.00
_cell.angle_beta   90.00
_cell.angle_gamma   90.00
#
_symmetry.space_group_name_H-M   'P 1'
#
loop_
_entity.id
_entity.type
_entity.pdbx_description
1 polymer ?
#
loop_
_entity_poly.entity_id
_entity_poly.type
_entity_poly.pdbx_seq_one_letter_code
_entity_poly.pdbx_strand_id
1 'polypeptide(L)'
;RREPCFPLLLWTSSVCSHFLDANNSVEETETYLANASSVFFNLYTRQNPFEPQILRVGDLEALQQSNYMASLPTKMVAHGYNGDPGTFNDTKDEFLQRENCNFITIDWVELASGIDYPSIVTRNVPLAASETGAFVDFLYENTGATLGSFHLIGFSLGAHVVGGAGAAVVSGNLPRITGLDPAAPGFSINDTETRLDTSDADFVDIIHTNSGPIYLGDVSMEEAIGHVDFYPNGGQKQPGCLLAEPRDGETRGCDHSRAVLFFDESINSEIGF
;
A
#
# COMPACT_ATOMS: atom_id res chain seq x y z
N ARG A 1 -64.66 -15.59 41.91
CA ARG A 1 -64.03 -16.90 41.61
C ARG A 1 -62.69 -16.60 40.98
N ARG A 2 -61.62 -16.80 41.73
CA ARG A 2 -60.22 -16.68 41.29
C ARG A 2 -59.61 -18.06 41.52
N GLU A 3 -59.01 -18.62 40.49
CA GLU A 3 -58.32 -19.91 40.48
C GLU A 3 -57.29 -19.89 39.31
N PRO A 4 -56.24 -20.73 39.34
CA PRO A 4 -54.88 -20.24 39.64
C PRO A 4 -53.78 -20.76 38.67
N CYS A 5 -52.52 -20.38 38.93
CA CYS A 5 -51.30 -21.00 38.41
C CYS A 5 -50.98 -22.35 39.09
N PHE A 6 -50.04 -23.11 38.48
CA PHE A 6 -49.09 -24.18 38.94
C PHE A 6 -49.08 -25.40 37.96
N PRO A 7 -48.06 -26.30 37.87
CA PRO A 7 -46.58 -26.13 37.87
C PRO A 7 -45.72 -27.27 37.21
N LEU A 8 -44.37 -27.19 37.43
CA LEU A 8 -43.35 -28.26 37.70
C LEU A 8 -42.66 -29.03 36.53
N LEU A 9 -41.32 -28.87 36.33
CA LEU A 9 -40.14 -29.67 36.84
C LEU A 9 -39.97 -31.09 36.20
N LEU A 10 -38.81 -31.74 35.93
CA LEU A 10 -37.34 -31.55 35.83
C LEU A 10 -36.78 -32.81 35.10
N TRP A 11 -35.64 -32.66 34.40
CA TRP A 11 -34.47 -33.56 34.21
C TRP A 11 -34.62 -35.09 34.08
N THR A 12 -33.98 -35.70 33.06
CA THR A 12 -32.75 -36.53 33.20
C THR A 12 -32.26 -37.10 31.86
N SER A 13 -31.03 -37.59 31.88
CA SER A 13 -30.05 -37.88 30.82
C SER A 13 -30.17 -39.20 30.05
N SER A 14 -29.49 -39.22 28.89
CA SER A 14 -28.65 -40.31 28.36
C SER A 14 -29.17 -41.20 27.21
N VAL A 15 -28.57 -40.96 26.03
CA VAL A 15 -28.03 -41.89 25.03
C VAL A 15 -28.96 -42.94 24.38
N CYS A 16 -29.16 -42.77 23.07
CA CYS A 16 -29.12 -43.90 22.14
C CYS A 16 -28.44 -43.48 20.83
N SER A 17 -27.36 -44.18 20.52
CA SER A 17 -26.52 -44.08 19.33
C SER A 17 -27.21 -44.64 18.09
N HIS A 18 -27.12 -43.95 16.97
CA HIS A 18 -27.05 -44.59 15.66
C HIS A 18 -26.03 -43.86 14.79
N PHE A 19 -24.89 -44.54 14.62
CA PHE A 19 -23.92 -44.32 13.55
C PHE A 19 -24.59 -44.63 12.20
N LEU A 20 -24.52 -43.67 11.27
CA LEU A 20 -24.27 -43.93 9.86
C LEU A 20 -23.33 -42.85 9.36
N ASP A 21 -22.17 -43.31 8.89
CA ASP A 21 -21.07 -42.53 8.37
C ASP A 21 -21.49 -41.68 7.16
N ALA A 22 -21.23 -40.38 7.23
CA ALA A 22 -21.11 -39.51 6.07
C ALA A 22 -19.71 -38.89 6.10
N ASN A 23 -18.73 -39.69 5.67
CA ASN A 23 -17.39 -39.23 5.37
C ASN A 23 -17.38 -38.78 3.91
N ASN A 24 -17.48 -37.47 3.64
CA ASN A 24 -16.59 -36.82 2.68
C ASN A 24 -16.74 -35.29 2.63
N SER A 25 -15.60 -34.65 2.87
CA SER A 25 -15.17 -33.32 2.43
C SER A 25 -16.12 -32.15 2.70
N VAL A 26 -15.99 -31.58 3.91
CA VAL A 26 -15.95 -30.12 3.99
C VAL A 26 -14.68 -29.72 3.23
N GLU A 27 -14.82 -29.14 2.06
CA GLU A 27 -13.76 -28.32 1.47
C GLU A 27 -13.47 -27.23 2.49
N GLU A 28 -12.39 -27.41 3.27
CA GLU A 28 -11.68 -26.29 3.88
C GLU A 28 -11.30 -25.38 2.72
N THR A 29 -12.05 -24.30 2.55
CA THR A 29 -11.57 -23.17 1.77
C THR A 29 -10.31 -22.73 2.48
N GLU A 30 -9.15 -23.02 1.87
CA GLU A 30 -7.89 -22.44 2.31
C GLU A 30 -8.10 -20.93 2.39
N THR A 31 -8.28 -20.42 3.60
CA THR A 31 -8.00 -19.01 3.88
C THR A 31 -6.56 -18.81 3.43
N TYR A 32 -6.38 -18.18 2.26
CA TYR A 32 -5.09 -17.67 1.82
C TYR A 32 -4.58 -16.76 2.94
N LEU A 33 -3.72 -17.32 3.79
CA LEU A 33 -3.09 -16.56 4.86
C LEU A 33 -2.11 -15.63 4.18
N ALA A 34 -2.34 -14.32 4.34
CA ALA A 34 -1.41 -13.31 3.89
C ALA A 34 0.00 -13.63 4.42
N ASN A 35 0.96 -13.71 3.50
CA ASN A 35 2.33 -14.10 3.81
C ASN A 35 3.24 -12.93 3.52
N ALA A 36 3.92 -12.38 4.53
CA ALA A 36 4.90 -11.30 4.32
C ALA A 36 5.99 -11.67 3.28
N SER A 37 6.29 -12.98 3.14
CA SER A 37 7.25 -13.48 2.15
C SER A 37 6.81 -13.30 0.68
N SER A 38 5.58 -12.84 0.43
CA SER A 38 5.10 -12.49 -0.91
C SER A 38 5.39 -11.05 -1.32
N VAL A 39 6.04 -10.26 -0.46
CA VAL A 39 6.53 -8.93 -0.81
C VAL A 39 7.95 -9.03 -1.38
N PHE A 40 8.15 -8.42 -2.55
CA PHE A 40 9.45 -8.37 -3.22
C PHE A 40 9.88 -6.94 -3.49
N PHE A 41 11.20 -6.71 -3.52
CA PHE A 41 11.77 -5.39 -3.78
C PHE A 41 12.54 -5.43 -5.09
N ASN A 42 11.95 -4.90 -6.16
CA ASN A 42 12.53 -4.97 -7.49
C ASN A 42 13.45 -3.76 -7.72
N LEU A 43 14.76 -4.00 -7.68
CA LEU A 43 15.77 -2.95 -7.85
C LEU A 43 16.04 -2.66 -9.32
N TYR A 44 15.87 -1.40 -9.69
CA TYR A 44 16.31 -0.80 -10.94
C TYR A 44 17.39 0.24 -10.67
N THR A 45 18.37 0.29 -11.58
CA THR A 45 19.41 1.32 -11.62
C THR A 45 19.68 1.66 -13.07
N ARG A 46 20.53 2.67 -13.32
CA ARG A 46 21.02 2.96 -14.69
C ARG A 46 21.77 1.78 -15.32
N GLN A 47 22.25 0.81 -14.54
CA GLN A 47 22.92 -0.40 -15.04
C GLN A 47 21.94 -1.49 -15.46
N ASN A 48 20.71 -1.45 -14.95
CA ASN A 48 19.64 -2.41 -15.24
C ASN A 48 18.27 -1.70 -15.29
N PRO A 49 18.04 -0.78 -16.24
CA PRO A 49 16.83 0.05 -16.24
C PRO A 49 15.57 -0.71 -16.68
N PHE A 50 15.71 -1.87 -17.34
CA PHE A 50 14.59 -2.62 -17.92
C PHE A 50 14.26 -3.89 -17.12
N GLU A 51 15.26 -4.58 -16.61
CA GLU A 51 15.10 -5.85 -15.88
C GLU A 51 15.53 -5.67 -14.43
N PRO A 52 14.64 -5.89 -13.45
CA PRO A 52 14.98 -5.68 -12.05
C PRO A 52 15.87 -6.79 -11.50
N GLN A 53 16.64 -6.44 -10.48
CA GLN A 53 17.23 -7.41 -9.57
C GLN A 53 16.31 -7.54 -8.34
N ILE A 54 15.80 -8.73 -8.09
CA ILE A 54 14.84 -8.98 -7.01
C ILE A 54 15.59 -9.09 -5.69
N LEU A 55 15.20 -8.28 -4.72
CA LEU A 55 15.73 -8.26 -3.35
C LEU A 55 14.64 -8.66 -2.35
N ARG A 56 15.09 -9.15 -1.19
CA ARG A 56 14.25 -9.58 -0.06
C ARG A 56 14.92 -9.25 1.26
N VAL A 57 14.12 -9.12 2.30
CA VAL A 57 14.63 -8.98 3.67
C VAL A 57 15.49 -10.20 4.02
N GLY A 58 16.70 -9.95 4.52
CA GLY A 58 17.62 -11.00 4.97
C GLY A 58 18.41 -11.72 3.86
N ASP A 59 18.16 -11.44 2.58
CA ASP A 59 18.92 -12.02 1.47
C ASP A 59 20.17 -11.18 1.16
N LEU A 60 21.18 -11.33 2.01
CA LEU A 60 22.45 -10.59 1.88
C LEU A 60 23.21 -10.95 0.59
N GLU A 61 23.08 -12.18 0.11
CA GLU A 61 23.75 -12.63 -1.11
C GLU A 61 23.17 -11.91 -2.33
N ALA A 62 21.84 -11.88 -2.49
CA ALA A 62 21.18 -11.15 -3.57
C ALA A 62 21.53 -9.65 -3.52
N LEU A 63 21.53 -9.05 -2.33
CA LEU A 63 21.89 -7.64 -2.14
C LEU A 63 23.33 -7.36 -2.59
N GLN A 64 24.31 -8.18 -2.17
CA GLN A 64 25.72 -8.02 -2.53
C GLN A 64 26.00 -8.24 -4.02
N GLN A 65 25.22 -9.09 -4.68
CA GLN A 65 25.33 -9.36 -6.12
C GLN A 65 24.53 -8.38 -6.98
N SER A 66 23.73 -7.52 -6.35
CA SER A 66 22.93 -6.51 -7.04
C SER A 66 23.73 -5.27 -7.42
N ASN A 67 23.11 -4.38 -8.19
CA ASN A 67 23.62 -3.06 -8.53
C ASN A 67 23.33 -2.00 -7.46
N TYR A 68 22.80 -2.40 -6.28
CA TYR A 68 22.47 -1.47 -5.21
C TYR A 68 23.72 -0.74 -4.74
N MET A 69 23.62 0.58 -4.61
CA MET A 69 24.73 1.42 -4.19
C MET A 69 24.30 2.33 -3.04
N ALA A 70 24.80 2.02 -1.84
CA ALA A 70 24.45 2.71 -0.59
C ALA A 70 24.73 4.22 -0.57
N SER A 71 25.68 4.69 -1.38
CA SER A 71 26.03 6.11 -1.51
C SER A 71 25.07 6.90 -2.38
N LEU A 72 24.11 6.26 -3.04
CA LEU A 72 23.10 6.91 -3.89
C LEU A 72 21.77 7.08 -3.15
N PRO A 73 20.94 8.07 -3.55
CA PRO A 73 19.55 8.15 -3.12
C PRO A 73 18.79 6.85 -3.42
N THR A 74 17.88 6.45 -2.53
CA THR A 74 17.01 5.28 -2.71
C THR A 74 15.56 5.72 -2.77
N LYS A 75 14.89 5.46 -3.88
CA LYS A 75 13.47 5.73 -4.11
C LYS A 75 12.72 4.42 -4.02
N MET A 76 11.73 4.32 -3.13
CA MET A 76 10.91 3.13 -2.97
C MET A 76 9.46 3.45 -3.27
N VAL A 77 8.82 2.70 -4.17
CA VAL A 77 7.46 3.00 -4.65
C VAL A 77 6.49 1.84 -4.42
N ALA A 78 5.32 2.11 -3.83
CA ALA A 78 4.28 1.11 -3.57
C ALA A 78 3.01 1.38 -4.38
N HIS A 79 2.59 0.39 -5.19
CA HIS A 79 1.36 0.45 -5.99
C HIS A 79 0.10 0.31 -5.12
N GLY A 80 -1.07 0.47 -5.73
CA GLY A 80 -2.37 0.44 -5.05
C GLY A 80 -3.10 -0.90 -5.09
N TYR A 81 -4.39 -0.85 -4.70
CA TYR A 81 -5.35 -1.97 -4.76
C TYR A 81 -5.50 -2.52 -6.18
N ASN A 82 -5.43 -3.86 -6.33
CA ASN A 82 -5.43 -4.55 -7.63
C ASN A 82 -4.42 -3.98 -8.65
N GLY A 83 -3.39 -3.29 -8.19
CA GLY A 83 -2.30 -2.77 -9.01
C GLY A 83 -1.09 -3.69 -8.98
N ASP A 84 -0.06 -3.27 -9.70
CA ASP A 84 1.23 -3.95 -9.75
C ASP A 84 2.39 -2.92 -9.91
N PRO A 85 3.65 -3.34 -9.76
CA PRO A 85 4.82 -2.47 -9.90
C PRO A 85 4.87 -1.62 -11.18
N GLY A 86 4.24 -2.07 -12.27
CA GLY A 86 4.14 -1.36 -13.54
C GLY A 86 3.43 -0.01 -13.44
N THR A 87 2.68 0.24 -12.35
CA THR A 87 2.12 1.56 -12.00
C THR A 87 3.18 2.67 -12.02
N PHE A 88 4.44 2.35 -11.70
CA PHE A 88 5.54 3.31 -11.58
C PHE A 88 6.61 3.13 -12.65
N ASN A 89 6.29 2.55 -13.81
CA ASN A 89 7.25 2.40 -14.91
C ASN A 89 7.74 3.76 -15.42
N ASP A 90 6.83 4.70 -15.62
CA ASP A 90 7.18 6.06 -16.06
C ASP A 90 7.94 6.80 -14.95
N THR A 91 7.46 6.73 -13.71
CA THR A 91 8.16 7.26 -12.52
C THR A 91 9.63 6.78 -12.43
N LYS A 92 9.87 5.48 -12.65
CA LYS A 92 11.21 4.89 -12.69
C LYS A 92 12.06 5.57 -13.74
N ASP A 93 11.54 5.67 -14.96
CA ASP A 93 12.28 6.22 -16.10
C ASP A 93 12.61 7.70 -15.87
N GLU A 94 11.65 8.47 -15.32
CA GLU A 94 11.85 9.87 -14.96
C GLU A 94 12.94 10.04 -13.88
N PHE A 95 12.94 9.23 -12.81
CA PHE A 95 14.00 9.28 -11.79
C PHE A 95 15.36 8.87 -12.34
N LEU A 96 15.44 7.76 -13.08
CA LEU A 96 16.70 7.26 -13.64
C LEU A 96 17.28 8.24 -14.68
N GLN A 97 16.43 8.99 -15.39
CA GLN A 97 16.84 10.10 -16.23
C GLN A 97 17.38 11.27 -15.40
N ARG A 98 16.65 11.68 -14.35
CA ARG A 98 16.95 12.88 -13.54
C ARG A 98 18.22 12.75 -12.70
N GLU A 99 18.41 11.61 -12.05
CA GLU A 99 19.48 11.38 -11.09
C GLU A 99 20.02 9.94 -11.13
N ASN A 100 21.18 9.72 -10.49
CA ASN A 100 21.73 8.38 -10.30
C ASN A 100 21.26 7.86 -8.94
N CYS A 101 20.23 7.01 -8.94
CA CYS A 101 19.59 6.49 -7.73
C CYS A 101 19.41 4.97 -7.79
N ASN A 102 19.14 4.37 -6.63
CA ASN A 102 18.50 3.07 -6.52
C ASN A 102 16.99 3.29 -6.60
N PHE A 103 16.32 2.79 -7.64
CA PHE A 103 14.87 2.85 -7.74
C PHE A 103 14.29 1.46 -7.46
N ILE A 104 13.39 1.35 -6.49
CA ILE A 104 12.89 0.07 -5.99
C ILE A 104 11.37 0.10 -6.01
N THR A 105 10.75 -0.79 -6.77
CA THR A 105 9.30 -1.01 -6.64
C THR A 105 9.04 -2.04 -5.55
N ILE A 106 8.11 -1.75 -4.65
CA ILE A 106 7.58 -2.67 -3.66
C ILE A 106 6.48 -3.47 -4.36
N ASP A 107 6.78 -4.72 -4.68
CA ASP A 107 5.85 -5.67 -5.27
C ASP A 107 5.10 -6.39 -4.16
N TRP A 108 3.84 -6.00 -3.98
CA TRP A 108 2.94 -6.59 -3.00
C TRP A 108 1.64 -7.03 -3.67
N VAL A 109 1.69 -7.43 -4.94
CA VAL A 109 0.52 -7.79 -5.78
C VAL A 109 -0.35 -8.84 -5.12
N GLU A 110 0.26 -9.87 -4.52
CA GLU A 110 -0.46 -10.95 -3.83
C GLU A 110 -1.28 -10.41 -2.65
N LEU A 111 -0.76 -9.40 -1.96
CA LEU A 111 -1.39 -8.76 -0.80
C LEU A 111 -2.39 -7.67 -1.20
N ALA A 112 -2.18 -7.00 -2.34
CA ALA A 112 -2.99 -5.90 -2.84
C ALA A 112 -4.22 -6.35 -3.64
N SER A 113 -4.28 -7.61 -4.05
CA SER A 113 -5.29 -8.12 -4.98
C SER A 113 -6.39 -8.92 -4.29
N GLY A 114 -7.63 -8.75 -4.75
CA GLY A 114 -8.75 -9.60 -4.35
C GLY A 114 -10.04 -8.86 -4.09
N ILE A 115 -11.14 -9.61 -3.96
CA ILE A 115 -12.48 -9.04 -3.78
C ILE A 115 -12.77 -8.59 -2.34
N ASP A 116 -12.02 -9.12 -1.35
CA ASP A 116 -12.19 -8.81 0.06
C ASP A 116 -11.37 -7.59 0.47
N TYR A 117 -11.79 -6.42 -0.01
CA TYR A 117 -11.14 -5.14 0.26
C TYR A 117 -10.96 -4.84 1.76
N PRO A 118 -11.96 -5.08 2.65
CA PRO A 118 -11.77 -4.88 4.09
C PRO A 118 -10.61 -5.71 4.68
N SER A 119 -10.44 -6.96 4.25
CA SER A 119 -9.31 -7.78 4.69
C SER A 119 -7.97 -7.27 4.16
N ILE A 120 -7.94 -6.74 2.94
CA ILE A 120 -6.72 -6.14 2.36
C ILE A 120 -6.30 -4.93 3.20
N VAL A 121 -7.24 -4.03 3.51
CA VAL A 121 -6.97 -2.85 4.35
C VAL A 121 -6.51 -3.24 5.75
N THR A 122 -7.23 -4.14 6.42
CA THR A 122 -7.02 -4.41 7.85
C THR A 122 -5.89 -5.41 8.14
N ARG A 123 -5.50 -6.25 7.17
CA ARG A 123 -4.49 -7.30 7.36
C ARG A 123 -3.30 -7.17 6.42
N ASN A 124 -3.56 -6.94 5.13
CA ASN A 124 -2.50 -7.03 4.12
C ASN A 124 -1.67 -5.75 4.01
N VAL A 125 -2.29 -4.57 4.12
CA VAL A 125 -1.57 -3.29 4.15
C VAL A 125 -0.57 -3.22 5.32
N PRO A 126 -0.95 -3.54 6.59
CA PRO A 126 0.02 -3.60 7.69
C PRO A 126 1.15 -4.61 7.48
N LEU A 127 0.87 -5.77 6.85
CA LEU A 127 1.90 -6.76 6.55
C LEU A 127 2.91 -6.24 5.50
N ALA A 128 2.43 -5.64 4.41
CA ALA A 128 3.29 -5.04 3.39
C ALA A 128 4.11 -3.87 3.96
N ALA A 129 3.49 -3.06 4.81
CA ALA A 129 4.14 -1.95 5.51
C ALA A 129 5.28 -2.45 6.42
N SER A 130 5.00 -3.44 7.27
CA SER A 130 6.00 -4.02 8.17
C SER A 130 7.18 -4.64 7.43
N GLU A 131 6.92 -5.36 6.34
CA GLU A 131 7.99 -5.97 5.53
C GLU A 131 8.82 -4.90 4.80
N THR A 132 8.17 -3.82 4.34
CA THR A 132 8.85 -2.67 3.72
C THR A 132 9.74 -1.93 4.71
N GLY A 133 9.26 -1.69 5.93
CA GLY A 133 10.07 -1.09 7.00
C GLY A 133 11.28 -1.96 7.35
N ALA A 134 11.07 -3.27 7.50
CA ALA A 134 12.15 -4.24 7.74
C ALA A 134 13.17 -4.27 6.59
N PHE A 135 12.76 -4.05 5.34
CA PHE A 135 13.67 -3.95 4.21
C PHE A 135 14.52 -2.67 4.23
N VAL A 136 13.95 -1.54 4.66
CA VAL A 136 14.73 -0.31 4.87
C VAL A 136 15.80 -0.54 5.95
N ASP A 137 15.43 -1.10 7.09
CA ASP A 137 16.37 -1.44 8.17
C ASP A 137 17.45 -2.42 7.67
N PHE A 138 17.07 -3.43 6.90
CA PHE A 138 18.01 -4.37 6.28
C PHE A 138 19.04 -3.67 5.38
N LEU A 139 18.62 -2.73 4.54
CA LEU A 139 19.54 -1.94 3.71
C LEU A 139 20.45 -1.05 4.56
N TYR A 140 19.89 -0.37 5.57
CA TYR A 140 20.65 0.48 6.49
C TYR A 140 21.74 -0.30 7.22
N GLU A 141 21.40 -1.46 7.80
CA GLU A 141 22.30 -2.27 8.61
C GLU A 141 23.42 -2.94 7.80
N ASN A 142 23.17 -3.29 6.54
CA ASN A 142 24.05 -4.19 5.78
C ASN A 142 24.86 -3.50 4.67
N THR A 143 24.58 -2.23 4.35
CA THR A 143 25.22 -1.56 3.20
C THR A 143 25.96 -0.27 3.54
N GLY A 144 25.72 0.30 4.72
CA GLY A 144 26.19 1.64 5.07
C GLY A 144 25.38 2.78 4.47
N ALA A 145 24.20 2.48 3.90
CA ALA A 145 23.22 3.50 3.54
C ALA A 145 22.77 4.24 4.79
N THR A 146 22.45 5.53 4.65
CA THR A 146 21.89 6.34 5.75
C THR A 146 20.40 6.51 5.54
N LEU A 147 19.59 6.55 6.60
CA LEU A 147 18.15 6.80 6.48
C LEU A 147 17.83 8.09 5.69
N GLY A 148 18.68 9.11 5.80
CA GLY A 148 18.57 10.35 5.04
C GLY A 148 18.64 10.23 3.51
N SER A 149 18.96 9.06 2.94
CA SER A 149 18.97 8.82 1.49
C SER A 149 17.67 8.22 0.96
N PHE A 150 16.72 7.85 1.83
CA PHE A 150 15.48 7.19 1.45
C PHE A 150 14.35 8.18 1.16
N HIS A 151 13.54 7.87 0.14
CA HIS A 151 12.28 8.55 -0.13
C HIS A 151 11.27 7.49 -0.54
N LEU A 152 10.23 7.32 0.27
CA LEU A 152 9.16 6.38 0.00
C LEU A 152 7.98 7.11 -0.65
N ILE A 153 7.37 6.50 -1.65
CA ILE A 153 6.27 7.07 -2.43
C ILE A 153 5.19 6.00 -2.56
N GLY A 154 3.94 6.31 -2.26
CA GLY A 154 2.87 5.31 -2.30
C GLY A 154 1.63 5.85 -2.99
N PHE A 155 1.07 5.05 -3.89
CA PHE A 155 -0.17 5.38 -4.61
C PHE A 155 -1.37 4.63 -4.02
N SER A 156 -2.50 5.31 -3.80
CA SER A 156 -3.74 4.66 -3.34
C SER A 156 -3.53 3.94 -1.99
N LEU A 157 -3.84 2.64 -1.88
CA LEU A 157 -3.48 1.82 -0.71
C LEU A 157 -1.97 1.82 -0.43
N GLY A 158 -1.13 1.93 -1.46
CA GLY A 158 0.32 2.01 -1.34
C GLY A 158 0.78 3.22 -0.53
N ALA A 159 0.00 4.31 -0.48
CA ALA A 159 0.29 5.45 0.39
C ALA A 159 0.30 5.04 1.87
N HIS A 160 -0.63 4.18 2.28
CA HIS A 160 -0.70 3.65 3.64
C HIS A 160 0.35 2.55 3.88
N VAL A 161 0.74 1.80 2.84
CA VAL A 161 1.89 0.88 2.92
C VAL A 161 3.17 1.65 3.26
N VAL A 162 3.45 2.76 2.57
CA VAL A 162 4.67 3.54 2.85
C VAL A 162 4.59 4.34 4.15
N GLY A 163 3.41 4.81 4.56
CA GLY A 163 3.20 5.42 5.87
C GLY A 163 3.52 4.45 7.00
N GLY A 164 2.85 3.29 7.00
CA GLY A 164 3.11 2.24 7.97
C GLY A 164 4.55 1.70 7.90
N ALA A 165 5.19 1.71 6.72
CA ALA A 165 6.60 1.36 6.61
C ALA A 165 7.49 2.37 7.35
N GLY A 166 7.23 3.67 7.23
CA GLY A 166 7.91 4.71 7.98
C GLY A 166 7.79 4.53 9.49
N ALA A 167 6.57 4.26 9.98
CA ALA A 167 6.33 3.94 11.39
C ALA A 167 7.02 2.64 11.86
N ALA A 168 7.23 1.68 10.96
CA ALA A 168 7.84 0.39 11.26
C ALA A 168 9.38 0.40 11.27
N VAL A 169 10.04 1.41 10.67
CA VAL A 169 11.51 1.52 10.68
C VAL A 169 12.00 1.74 12.10
N VAL A 170 12.83 0.83 12.61
CA VAL A 170 13.35 0.93 13.99
C VAL A 170 14.68 1.70 14.08
N SER A 171 15.40 1.83 12.95
CA SER A 171 16.69 2.52 12.93
C SER A 171 16.59 4.05 13.04
N GLY A 172 15.39 4.61 12.91
CA GLY A 172 15.12 6.04 12.99
C GLY A 172 14.08 6.51 11.96
N ASN A 173 13.92 7.83 11.85
CA ASN A 173 12.94 8.43 10.95
C ASN A 173 13.40 8.44 9.49
N LEU A 174 12.44 8.30 8.58
CA LEU A 174 12.64 8.58 7.17
C LEU A 174 12.56 10.09 6.90
N PRO A 175 13.36 10.62 5.95
CA PRO A 175 13.36 12.06 5.70
C PRO A 175 12.15 12.51 4.89
N ARG A 176 11.56 11.63 4.07
CA ARG A 176 10.42 11.98 3.21
C ARG A 176 9.54 10.77 2.86
N ILE A 177 8.23 10.96 2.99
CA ILE A 177 7.20 10.11 2.38
C ILE A 177 6.31 10.98 1.49
N THR A 178 5.98 10.49 0.29
CA THR A 178 4.99 11.11 -0.59
C THR A 178 3.77 10.20 -0.77
N GLY A 179 2.58 10.72 -0.46
CA GLY A 179 1.31 10.04 -0.71
C GLY A 179 0.69 10.52 -2.02
N LEU A 180 0.47 9.61 -2.97
CA LEU A 180 -0.20 9.88 -4.24
C LEU A 180 -1.64 9.39 -4.15
N ASP A 181 -2.56 10.32 -4.00
CA ASP A 181 -4.00 10.11 -3.86
C ASP A 181 -4.36 9.00 -2.85
N PRO A 182 -4.01 9.16 -1.55
CA PRO A 182 -4.19 8.10 -0.54
C PRO A 182 -5.64 7.63 -0.45
N ALA A 183 -5.87 6.32 -0.37
CA ALA A 183 -7.23 5.77 -0.40
C ALA A 183 -8.05 6.13 0.86
N ALA A 184 -9.29 6.60 0.70
CA ALA A 184 -10.20 6.85 1.82
C ALA A 184 -10.89 5.59 2.38
N PRO A 185 -11.40 4.65 1.56
CA PRO A 185 -12.22 3.56 2.08
C PRO A 185 -11.42 2.65 3.02
N GLY A 186 -11.93 2.49 4.25
CA GLY A 186 -11.30 1.65 5.28
C GLY A 186 -10.29 2.38 6.16
N PHE A 187 -9.97 3.64 5.88
CA PHE A 187 -9.05 4.46 6.67
C PHE A 187 -9.81 5.60 7.35
N SER A 188 -9.52 5.80 8.64
CA SER A 188 -10.14 6.85 9.45
C SER A 188 -9.19 8.01 9.61
N ILE A 189 -9.69 9.24 9.41
CA ILE A 189 -8.90 10.45 9.69
C ILE A 189 -8.42 10.50 11.15
N ASN A 190 -9.13 9.88 12.09
CA ASN A 190 -8.77 9.90 13.51
C ASN A 190 -7.85 8.75 13.94
N ASP A 191 -7.57 7.79 13.07
CA ASP A 191 -6.76 6.62 13.39
C ASP A 191 -5.42 6.70 12.67
N THR A 192 -4.49 7.47 13.23
CA THR A 192 -3.16 7.72 12.64
C THR A 192 -2.30 6.47 12.54
N GLU A 193 -2.55 5.45 13.37
CA GLU A 193 -1.76 4.21 13.39
C GLU A 193 -2.02 3.31 12.17
N THR A 194 -3.16 3.48 11.50
CA THR A 194 -3.57 2.60 10.39
C THR A 194 -3.48 3.26 9.03
N ARG A 195 -3.18 4.56 8.96
CA ARG A 195 -3.07 5.32 7.70
C ARG A 195 -1.75 6.08 7.64
N LEU A 196 -1.52 6.71 6.50
CA LEU A 196 -0.42 7.65 6.33
C LEU A 196 -0.72 8.91 7.15
N ASP A 197 0.25 9.38 7.93
CA ASP A 197 0.18 10.64 8.66
C ASP A 197 1.55 11.35 8.75
N THR A 198 1.54 12.59 9.24
CA THR A 198 2.74 13.41 9.44
C THR A 198 3.82 12.79 10.34
N SER A 199 3.48 11.84 11.22
CA SER A 199 4.45 11.22 12.12
C SER A 199 5.33 10.15 11.46
N ASP A 200 4.93 9.66 10.27
CA ASP A 200 5.60 8.56 9.57
C ASP A 200 6.96 8.95 8.95
N ALA A 201 7.24 10.25 8.79
CA ALA A 201 8.51 10.77 8.27
C ALA A 201 8.73 12.23 8.70
N ASP A 202 9.98 12.69 8.62
CA ASP A 202 10.34 14.09 8.90
C ASP A 202 9.63 15.09 7.97
N PHE A 203 9.24 14.64 6.77
CA PHE A 203 8.42 15.39 5.83
C PHE A 203 7.46 14.46 5.09
N VAL A 204 6.20 14.87 4.99
CA VAL A 204 5.14 14.09 4.35
C VAL A 204 4.40 15.02 3.41
N ASP A 205 4.42 14.72 2.11
CA ASP A 205 3.71 15.51 1.10
C ASP A 205 2.71 14.67 0.32
N ILE A 206 1.51 15.22 0.11
CA ILE A 206 0.37 14.49 -0.46
C ILE A 206 -0.13 15.18 -1.72
N ILE A 207 -0.42 14.40 -2.77
CA ILE A 207 -1.09 14.88 -3.97
C ILE A 207 -2.48 14.26 -4.02
N HIS A 208 -3.51 15.09 -3.91
CA HIS A 208 -4.93 14.70 -3.95
C HIS A 208 -5.50 15.01 -5.34
N THR A 209 -5.97 14.00 -6.06
CA THR A 209 -6.54 14.12 -7.40
C THR A 209 -7.94 13.52 -7.55
N ASN A 210 -8.36 12.64 -6.65
CA ASN A 210 -9.69 12.04 -6.59
C ASN A 210 -10.29 12.02 -5.18
N SER A 211 -10.13 13.13 -4.45
CA SER A 211 -10.69 13.32 -3.12
C SER A 211 -12.22 13.36 -3.13
N GLY A 212 -12.83 12.68 -2.17
CA GLY A 212 -14.25 12.82 -1.91
C GLY A 212 -14.94 11.51 -1.56
N PRO A 213 -16.28 11.54 -1.46
CA PRO A 213 -17.02 10.38 -1.02
C PRO A 213 -17.15 9.30 -2.10
N ILE A 214 -16.96 8.05 -1.69
CA ILE A 214 -17.07 6.86 -2.56
C ILE A 214 -18.40 6.74 -3.32
N TYR A 215 -19.50 7.26 -2.78
CA TYR A 215 -20.80 7.23 -3.46
C TYR A 215 -20.89 8.21 -4.64
N LEU A 216 -19.98 9.20 -4.74
CA LEU A 216 -19.81 10.07 -5.91
C LEU A 216 -18.75 9.54 -6.89
N GLY A 217 -18.16 8.38 -6.58
CA GLY A 217 -17.13 7.73 -7.40
C GLY A 217 -15.70 8.16 -7.05
N ASP A 218 -15.51 8.92 -5.97
CA ASP A 218 -14.21 9.37 -5.49
C ASP A 218 -13.62 8.37 -4.49
N VAL A 219 -12.30 8.13 -4.53
CA VAL A 219 -11.66 7.06 -3.74
C VAL A 219 -10.54 7.55 -2.83
N SER A 220 -10.14 8.82 -2.92
CA SER A 220 -9.08 9.38 -2.08
C SER A 220 -9.60 10.15 -0.87
N MET A 221 -8.77 10.21 0.18
CA MET A 221 -8.99 11.05 1.34
C MET A 221 -9.21 12.51 0.92
N GLU A 222 -10.15 13.19 1.59
CA GLU A 222 -10.40 14.61 1.34
C GLU A 222 -9.61 15.50 2.30
N GLU A 223 -9.40 14.99 3.51
CA GLU A 223 -8.68 15.67 4.57
C GLU A 223 -7.18 15.75 4.29
N ALA A 224 -6.58 16.86 4.72
CA ALA A 224 -5.14 17.02 4.71
C ALA A 224 -4.50 16.08 5.74
N ILE A 225 -3.61 15.20 5.28
CA ILE A 225 -2.93 14.19 6.11
C ILE A 225 -1.40 14.31 6.09
N GLY A 226 -0.86 15.23 5.30
CA GLY A 226 0.57 15.51 5.22
C GLY A 226 0.99 16.78 5.95
N HIS A 227 2.29 17.06 5.88
CA HIS A 227 2.86 18.36 6.21
C HIS A 227 2.50 19.40 5.12
N VAL A 228 2.38 18.94 3.87
CA VAL A 228 1.90 19.71 2.73
C VAL A 228 0.97 18.85 1.90
N ASP A 229 -0.22 19.36 1.61
CA ASP A 229 -1.23 18.69 0.79
C ASP A 229 -1.53 19.55 -0.44
N PHE A 230 -1.32 18.97 -1.62
CA PHE A 230 -1.58 19.58 -2.91
C PHE A 230 -2.92 19.07 -3.45
N TYR A 231 -3.76 19.98 -3.92
CA TYR A 231 -5.05 19.67 -4.54
C TYR A 231 -5.12 20.20 -5.98
N PRO A 232 -4.37 19.61 -6.94
CA PRO A 232 -4.43 20.02 -8.34
C PRO A 232 -5.85 20.06 -8.87
N ASN A 233 -6.21 21.16 -9.52
CA ASN A 233 -7.56 21.37 -10.08
C ASN A 233 -8.69 21.25 -9.04
N GLY A 234 -8.39 21.51 -7.76
CA GLY A 234 -9.34 21.35 -6.65
C GLY A 234 -9.39 19.94 -6.05
N GLY A 235 -8.57 19.01 -6.57
CA GLY A 235 -8.28 17.71 -5.97
C GLY A 235 -9.33 16.61 -6.12
N GLN A 236 -10.44 16.88 -6.80
CA GLN A 236 -11.52 15.89 -6.97
C GLN A 236 -11.63 15.38 -8.42
N LYS A 237 -11.60 16.29 -9.39
CA LYS A 237 -11.85 16.02 -10.81
C LYS A 237 -10.76 16.63 -11.68
N GLN A 238 -10.12 15.79 -12.48
CA GLN A 238 -8.96 16.17 -13.27
C GLN A 238 -9.34 16.42 -14.73
N PRO A 239 -8.78 17.48 -15.35
CA PRO A 239 -8.95 17.72 -16.78
C PRO A 239 -8.58 16.49 -17.62
N GLY A 240 -9.44 16.16 -18.58
CA GLY A 240 -9.26 15.00 -19.46
C GLY A 240 -9.91 13.70 -18.96
N CYS A 241 -10.32 13.61 -17.69
CA CYS A 241 -11.01 12.42 -17.17
C CYS A 241 -12.53 12.41 -17.41
N LEU A 242 -13.11 13.56 -17.79
CA LEU A 242 -14.56 13.72 -18.02
C LEU A 242 -15.11 13.08 -19.32
N LEU A 243 -14.25 12.58 -20.21
CA LEU A 243 -14.63 12.07 -21.53
C LEU A 243 -14.67 10.53 -21.64
N ALA A 244 -14.34 9.81 -20.56
CA ALA A 244 -14.55 8.37 -20.54
C ALA A 244 -16.02 8.11 -20.17
N GLU A 245 -16.79 7.62 -21.14
CA GLU A 245 -18.12 7.05 -20.85
C GLU A 245 -18.01 6.00 -19.72
N PRO A 246 -19.04 5.80 -18.88
CA PRO A 246 -19.05 4.79 -17.82
C PRO A 246 -19.27 3.39 -18.42
N ARG A 247 -18.44 3.02 -19.40
CA ARG A 247 -18.24 1.65 -19.82
C ARG A 247 -16.94 1.23 -19.15
N ASP A 248 -17.02 0.18 -18.34
CA ASP A 248 -15.87 -0.63 -17.96
C ASP A 248 -15.03 -0.19 -16.74
N GLY A 249 -15.58 0.55 -15.76
CA GLY A 249 -14.92 0.73 -14.45
C GLY A 249 -13.59 1.51 -14.43
N GLU A 250 -13.04 1.83 -15.61
CA GLU A 250 -11.85 2.66 -15.84
C GLU A 250 -12.06 4.14 -15.47
N THR A 251 -13.31 4.60 -15.40
CA THR A 251 -13.66 5.99 -15.08
C THR A 251 -13.32 6.41 -13.66
N ARG A 252 -13.39 5.50 -12.68
CA ARG A 252 -12.92 5.78 -11.30
C ARG A 252 -11.40 5.88 -11.22
N GLY A 253 -10.71 5.18 -12.12
CA GLY A 253 -9.25 5.14 -12.15
C GLY A 253 -8.61 6.41 -12.71
N CYS A 254 -9.23 7.10 -13.68
CA CYS A 254 -8.57 8.22 -14.35
C CYS A 254 -8.19 9.37 -13.40
N ASP A 255 -9.16 9.89 -12.64
CA ASP A 255 -8.90 10.97 -11.67
C ASP A 255 -7.91 10.51 -10.60
N HIS A 256 -7.99 9.24 -10.19
CA HIS A 256 -7.12 8.65 -9.17
C HIS A 256 -5.67 8.54 -9.65
N SER A 257 -5.45 7.98 -10.84
CA SER A 257 -4.13 7.79 -11.45
C SER A 257 -3.42 9.10 -11.82
N ARG A 258 -4.14 10.24 -11.87
CA ARG A 258 -3.53 11.54 -12.17
C ARG A 258 -2.48 11.97 -11.15
N ALA A 259 -2.57 11.55 -9.89
CA ALA A 259 -1.55 11.85 -8.91
C ALA A 259 -0.18 11.28 -9.31
N VAL A 260 -0.15 10.07 -9.88
CA VAL A 260 1.10 9.47 -10.40
C VAL A 260 1.61 10.28 -11.59
N LEU A 261 0.73 10.62 -12.55
CA LEU A 261 1.14 11.37 -13.74
C LEU A 261 1.68 12.78 -13.41
N PHE A 262 1.05 13.49 -12.47
CA PHE A 262 1.56 14.79 -12.03
C PHE A 262 2.89 14.65 -11.30
N PHE A 263 3.05 13.60 -10.49
CA PHE A 263 4.31 13.31 -9.83
C PHE A 263 5.41 12.96 -10.84
N ASP A 264 5.12 12.18 -11.88
CA ASP A 264 6.08 11.82 -12.92
C ASP A 264 6.57 13.05 -13.69
N GLU A 265 5.63 13.87 -14.18
CA GLU A 265 5.94 15.15 -14.83
C GLU A 265 6.78 16.04 -13.89
N SER A 266 6.57 15.93 -12.58
CA SER A 266 7.26 16.76 -11.60
C SER A 266 8.74 16.53 -11.45
N ILE A 267 9.20 15.32 -11.76
CA ILE A 267 10.59 14.92 -11.51
C ILE A 267 11.56 15.68 -12.42
N ASN A 268 11.16 15.93 -13.67
CA ASN A 268 12.00 16.57 -14.69
C ASN A 268 11.49 17.94 -15.17
N SER A 269 10.33 18.44 -14.69
CA SER A 269 9.87 19.77 -15.06
C SER A 269 10.76 20.88 -14.49
N GLU A 270 11.13 21.85 -15.34
CA GLU A 270 11.86 23.07 -14.95
C GLU A 270 10.93 24.20 -14.48
N ILE A 271 9.63 24.08 -14.75
CA ILE A 271 8.60 25.02 -14.33
C ILE A 271 7.75 24.29 -13.29
N GLY A 272 7.73 24.79 -12.05
CA GLY A 272 6.95 24.18 -10.97
C GLY A 272 5.45 24.08 -11.30
N PHE A 273 4.74 23.27 -10.51
CA PHE A 273 3.30 22.97 -10.64
C PHE A 273 2.43 24.14 -10.19
#